data_AF-A0A1H6R3A4-F1
#
_entry.id   AF-A0A1H6R3A4-F1
#
_cell.length_a   1.000
_cell.length_b   1.000
_cell.length_c   1.000
_cell.angle_alpha   90.00
_cell.angle_beta   90.00
_cell.angle_gamma   90.00
#
_symmetry.space_group_name_H-M   'P 1'
#
loop_
_entity.id
_entity.type
_entity.pdbx_description
1 polymer ?
#
loop_
_entity_poly.entity_id
_entity_poly.type
_entity_poly.pdbx_seq_one_letter_code
_entity_poly.pdbx_strand_id
1 'polypeptide(L)'
;MDVDKLNMQEAPLEPLGGQEAPPEDERLLKMQRERERIEWEEQERQKKMEERRKAEQARQEAERRKLYVELENLDYELLALTEYPSDYEVESARRARLTWFVSLGIAAFLFFTSLLNIVGPWVGGIAGGLAFVLWLTHGTGMLQILPSLTRYPELLTKRKKLKRELIEYVRDLEGRQGYICRIYPLVKFNQRLSARKFKRIALMSKEHTLLANMRTLQDTACYHEFLVEALKGYRELLQREKEDDFIDSMELEEDELLEDEVTEAARKKIQAKQQEKAAEEEALMQPDPTLFVNQPSVHSVLTDENDEPSHKSHTSSPDDLTQPPPPHH
;
A
#
# COMPACT_ATOMS: atom_id res chain seq x y z
N MET A 1 46.21 -29.66 46.76
CA MET A 1 46.01 -28.76 45.61
C MET A 1 45.99 -27.33 46.16
N ASP A 2 47.12 -26.62 46.31
CA ASP A 2 48.35 -26.60 45.49
C ASP A 2 47.96 -26.38 44.02
N VAL A 3 48.35 -25.34 43.28
CA VAL A 3 49.64 -24.61 43.15
C VAL A 3 49.27 -23.15 42.75
N ASP A 4 49.98 -22.06 43.09
CA ASP A 4 51.33 -21.87 43.67
C ASP A 4 51.40 -20.67 44.66
N LYS A 5 52.61 -20.34 45.13
CA LYS A 5 53.03 -19.03 45.64
C LYS A 5 54.25 -18.52 44.87
N LEU A 6 54.05 -17.57 43.95
CA LEU A 6 55.12 -16.74 43.37
C LEU A 6 54.99 -15.35 44.03
N ASN A 7 55.80 -15.01 45.04
CA ASN A 7 57.20 -14.60 44.91
C ASN A 7 57.40 -13.50 43.86
N MET A 8 56.85 -12.32 44.13
CA MET A 8 57.33 -11.09 43.50
C MET A 8 58.40 -10.45 44.38
N GLN A 9 59.59 -10.38 43.81
CA GLN A 9 60.79 -9.79 44.40
C GLN A 9 60.61 -8.26 44.48
N GLU A 10 60.79 -7.67 45.66
CA GLU A 10 60.85 -6.22 45.80
C GLU A 10 62.12 -5.71 45.09
N ALA A 11 61.92 -5.09 43.92
CA ALA A 11 62.99 -4.41 43.20
C ALA A 11 63.32 -3.09 43.94
N PRO A 12 64.62 -2.72 44.07
CA PRO A 12 65.00 -1.45 44.68
C PRO A 12 64.37 -0.26 43.94
N LEU A 13 63.77 0.65 44.70
CA LEU A 13 63.27 1.92 44.18
C LEU A 13 64.46 2.81 43.78
N GLU A 14 64.82 2.79 42.50
CA GLU A 14 65.66 3.86 41.94
C GLU A 14 64.94 5.20 42.09
N PRO A 15 65.65 6.28 42.49
CA PRO A 15 65.06 7.61 42.56
C PRO A 15 64.81 8.12 41.14
N LEU A 16 63.58 7.95 40.66
CA LEU A 16 63.10 8.55 39.42
C LEU A 16 63.41 10.05 39.45
N GLY A 17 64.36 10.45 38.58
CA GLY A 17 64.75 11.84 38.42
C GLY A 17 63.53 12.70 38.13
N GLY A 18 63.50 13.90 38.72
CA GLY A 18 62.37 14.81 38.58
C GLY A 18 62.11 15.17 37.13
N GLN A 19 61.13 14.48 36.51
CA GLN A 19 60.44 15.02 35.35
C GLN A 19 59.68 16.24 35.84
N GLU A 20 60.15 17.41 35.46
CA GLU A 20 59.42 18.66 35.65
C GLU A 20 57.99 18.47 35.14
N ALA A 21 57.02 18.88 35.94
CA ALA A 21 55.62 18.81 35.61
C ALA A 21 55.41 19.45 34.22
N PRO A 22 54.93 18.72 33.18
CA PRO A 22 54.79 19.30 31.86
C PRO A 22 53.88 20.53 31.94
N PRO A 23 54.23 21.63 31.25
CA PRO A 23 53.58 22.93 31.41
C PRO A 23 52.07 22.81 31.17
N GLU A 24 51.28 23.61 31.89
CA GLU A 24 49.82 23.43 31.97
C GLU A 24 49.15 23.45 30.59
N ASP A 25 49.68 24.25 29.66
CA ASP A 25 49.23 24.32 28.26
C ASP A 25 49.32 22.98 27.52
N GLU A 26 50.38 22.18 27.74
CA GLU A 26 50.48 20.84 27.12
C GLU A 26 49.44 19.86 27.66
N ARG A 27 49.01 20.03 28.91
CA ARG A 27 47.98 19.20 29.53
C ARG A 27 46.61 19.52 28.95
N LEU A 28 46.33 20.81 28.74
CA LEU A 28 45.12 21.28 28.08
C LEU A 28 45.05 20.80 26.63
N LEU A 29 46.15 20.90 25.87
CA LEU A 29 46.26 20.40 24.49
C LEU A 29 46.17 18.87 24.37
N LYS A 30 46.50 18.12 25.42
CA LYS A 30 46.27 16.66 25.49
C LYS A 30 44.79 16.37 25.78
N MET A 31 44.19 17.04 26.77
CA MET A 31 42.76 16.90 27.07
C MET A 31 41.85 17.30 25.90
N GLN A 32 42.22 18.32 25.11
CA GLN A 32 41.47 18.70 23.91
C GLN A 32 41.49 17.59 22.86
N ARG A 33 42.66 17.05 22.50
CA ARG A 33 42.78 15.93 21.56
C ARG A 33 42.13 14.64 22.05
N GLU A 34 42.16 14.40 23.36
CA GLU A 34 41.44 13.26 23.96
C GLU A 34 39.92 13.44 23.88
N ARG A 35 39.40 14.66 24.09
CA ARG A 35 37.98 14.97 23.89
C ARG A 35 37.56 14.84 22.43
N GLU A 36 38.29 15.44 21.50
CA GLU A 36 38.03 15.31 20.05
C GLU A 36 38.02 13.85 19.60
N ARG A 37 38.94 13.02 20.12
CA ARG A 37 38.96 11.59 19.84
C ARG A 37 37.77 10.84 20.45
N ILE A 38 37.38 11.16 21.69
CA ILE A 38 36.20 10.56 22.35
C ILE A 38 34.92 10.95 21.59
N GLU A 39 34.78 12.22 21.20
CA GLU A 39 33.66 12.73 20.40
C GLU A 39 33.60 12.06 19.03
N TRP A 40 34.74 11.84 18.36
CA TRP A 40 34.81 11.08 17.11
C TRP A 40 34.41 9.61 17.31
N GLU A 41 34.92 8.93 18.35
CA GLU A 41 34.55 7.55 18.70
C GLU A 41 33.08 7.41 19.15
N GLU A 42 32.46 8.47 19.68
CA GLU A 42 31.03 8.54 19.94
C GLU A 42 30.21 8.75 18.68
N GLN A 43 30.61 9.66 17.79
CA GLN A 43 29.96 9.86 16.49
C GLN A 43 30.02 8.61 15.62
N GLU A 44 31.15 7.90 15.59
CA GLU A 44 31.28 6.64 14.85
C GLU A 44 30.40 5.53 15.43
N ARG A 45 30.32 5.43 16.77
CA ARG A 45 29.37 4.52 17.44
C ARG A 45 27.92 4.88 17.16
N GLN A 46 27.56 6.16 17.15
CA GLN A 46 26.21 6.62 16.81
C GLN A 46 25.87 6.28 15.35
N LYS A 47 26.72 6.66 14.39
CA LYS A 47 26.56 6.31 12.96
C LYS A 47 26.37 4.81 12.75
N LYS A 48 27.16 3.98 13.44
CA LYS A 48 27.07 2.51 13.39
C LYS A 48 25.78 1.95 14.02
N MET A 49 25.22 2.60 15.04
CA MET A 49 23.90 2.23 15.58
C MET A 49 22.77 2.69 14.66
N GLU A 50 22.89 3.87 14.03
CA GLU A 50 21.91 4.37 13.07
C GLU A 50 21.88 3.55 11.78
N GLU A 51 23.04 3.15 11.26
CA GLU A 51 23.16 2.25 10.10
C GLU A 51 22.49 0.90 10.38
N ARG A 52 22.74 0.30 11.55
CA ARG A 52 22.05 -0.93 11.99
C ARG A 52 20.54 -0.74 12.08
N ARG A 53 20.08 0.36 12.69
CA ARG A 53 18.65 0.69 12.78
C ARG A 53 18.02 0.88 11.39
N LYS A 54 18.71 1.55 10.47
CA LYS A 54 18.26 1.76 9.08
C LYS A 54 18.20 0.43 8.31
N ALA A 55 19.19 -0.44 8.48
CA ALA A 55 19.20 -1.78 7.89
C ALA A 55 18.05 -2.67 8.44
N GLU A 56 17.78 -2.63 9.74
CA GLU A 56 16.64 -3.33 10.35
C GLU A 56 15.30 -2.79 9.85
N GLN A 57 15.15 -1.47 9.74
CA GLN A 57 13.96 -0.82 9.18
C GLN A 57 13.74 -1.22 7.72
N ALA A 58 14.79 -1.17 6.88
CA ALA A 58 14.72 -1.58 5.48
C ALA A 58 14.31 -3.06 5.31
N ARG A 59 14.78 -3.96 6.17
CA ARG A 59 14.34 -5.37 6.18
C ARG A 59 12.85 -5.49 6.54
N GLN A 60 12.40 -4.77 7.57
CA GLN A 60 10.98 -4.71 7.93
C GLN A 60 10.10 -4.07 6.85
N GLU A 61 10.66 -3.20 6.00
CA GLU A 61 9.96 -2.57 4.87
C GLU A 61 9.85 -3.50 3.67
N ALA A 62 10.92 -4.23 3.35
CA ALA A 62 10.88 -5.30 2.36
C ALA A 62 9.90 -6.42 2.74
N GLU A 63 9.83 -6.78 4.03
CA GLU A 63 8.82 -7.74 4.53
C GLU A 63 7.40 -7.18 4.45
N ARG A 64 7.17 -5.91 4.85
CA ARG A 64 5.86 -5.26 4.72
C ARG A 64 5.40 -5.13 3.27
N ARG A 65 6.29 -4.75 2.34
CA ARG A 65 5.98 -4.66 0.90
C ARG A 65 5.47 -5.99 0.33
N LYS A 66 6.05 -7.13 0.73
CA LYS A 66 5.55 -8.46 0.32
C LYS A 66 4.12 -8.72 0.80
N LEU A 67 3.81 -8.39 2.06
CA LEU A 67 2.46 -8.53 2.62
C LEU A 67 1.45 -7.60 1.96
N TYR A 68 1.88 -6.44 1.46
CA TYR A 68 1.01 -5.53 0.71
C TYR A 68 0.70 -6.06 -0.70
N VAL A 69 1.66 -6.69 -1.39
CA VAL A 69 1.40 -7.36 -2.68
C VAL A 69 0.45 -8.55 -2.51
N GLU A 70 0.57 -9.29 -1.40
CA GLU A 70 -0.35 -10.38 -1.04
C GLU A 70 -1.80 -9.87 -0.86
N LEU A 71 -1.99 -8.63 -0.40
CA LEU A 71 -3.29 -8.00 -0.16
C LEU A 71 -4.15 -7.91 -1.44
N GLU A 72 -3.54 -7.67 -2.60
CA GLU A 72 -4.26 -7.62 -3.88
C GLU A 72 -4.70 -8.99 -4.39
N ASN A 73 -4.03 -10.06 -3.94
CA ASN A 73 -4.26 -11.43 -4.37
C ASN A 73 -5.23 -12.21 -3.47
N LEU A 74 -5.87 -11.54 -2.49
CA LEU A 74 -6.81 -12.16 -1.58
C LEU A 74 -8.16 -12.45 -2.25
N ASP A 75 -8.78 -13.58 -1.89
CA ASP A 75 -10.19 -13.86 -2.20
C ASP A 75 -11.12 -12.97 -1.36
N TYR A 76 -11.47 -11.82 -1.93
CA TYR A 76 -12.43 -10.88 -1.37
C TYR A 76 -13.89 -11.38 -1.47
N GLU A 77 -14.22 -12.29 -2.39
CA GLU A 77 -15.59 -12.80 -2.55
C GLU A 77 -15.98 -13.74 -1.40
N LEU A 78 -15.07 -14.62 -0.99
CA LEU A 78 -15.21 -15.48 0.18
C LEU A 78 -15.33 -14.65 1.48
N LEU A 79 -14.54 -13.58 1.60
CA LEU A 79 -14.55 -12.66 2.75
C LEU A 79 -15.81 -11.79 2.82
N ALA A 80 -16.29 -11.31 1.68
CA ALA A 80 -17.54 -10.55 1.57
C ALA A 80 -18.76 -11.41 1.92
N LEU A 81 -18.62 -12.75 1.93
CA LEU A 81 -19.69 -13.71 2.19
C LEU A 81 -20.88 -13.52 1.23
N THR A 82 -20.62 -13.14 -0.02
CA THR A 82 -21.63 -12.85 -1.05
C THR A 82 -22.63 -14.00 -1.24
N GLU A 83 -22.15 -15.24 -1.14
CA GLU A 83 -22.97 -16.47 -1.25
C GLU A 83 -23.68 -16.90 0.05
N TYR A 84 -23.53 -16.17 1.15
CA TYR A 84 -24.09 -16.56 2.45
C TYR A 84 -25.63 -16.47 2.44
N PRO A 85 -26.35 -17.59 2.67
CA PRO A 85 -27.82 -17.60 2.62
C PRO A 85 -28.45 -16.56 3.53
N SER A 86 -29.33 -15.71 2.99
CA SER A 86 -30.01 -14.66 3.76
C SER A 86 -30.90 -15.25 4.88
N ASP A 87 -31.10 -14.51 5.97
CA ASP A 87 -32.00 -14.97 7.05
C ASP A 87 -33.46 -15.06 6.59
N TYR A 88 -33.86 -14.26 5.61
CA TYR A 88 -35.16 -14.36 4.96
C TYR A 88 -35.36 -15.70 4.22
N GLU A 89 -34.36 -16.20 3.49
CA GLU A 89 -34.44 -17.51 2.82
C GLU A 89 -34.50 -18.68 3.81
N VAL A 90 -33.72 -18.62 4.89
CA VAL A 90 -33.74 -19.67 5.91
C VAL A 90 -35.06 -19.68 6.69
N GLU A 91 -35.61 -18.50 6.99
CA GLU A 91 -36.89 -18.38 7.70
C GLU A 91 -38.09 -18.72 6.80
N SER A 92 -38.08 -18.34 5.52
CA SER A 92 -39.11 -18.78 4.56
C SER A 92 -39.09 -20.30 4.34
N ALA A 93 -37.92 -20.92 4.20
CA ALA A 93 -37.79 -22.38 4.13
C ALA A 93 -38.22 -23.07 5.44
N ARG A 94 -37.93 -22.49 6.61
CA ARG A 94 -38.44 -22.96 7.91
C ARG A 94 -39.97 -22.93 7.97
N ARG A 95 -40.57 -21.82 7.55
CA ARG A 95 -42.04 -21.64 7.53
C ARG A 95 -42.71 -22.63 6.59
N ALA A 96 -42.19 -22.81 5.37
CA ALA A 96 -42.70 -23.80 4.43
C ALA A 96 -42.73 -25.22 5.04
N ARG A 97 -41.63 -25.62 5.69
CA ARG A 97 -41.55 -26.88 6.45
C ARG A 97 -42.55 -26.93 7.61
N LEU A 98 -42.66 -25.88 8.41
CA LEU A 98 -43.58 -25.84 9.56
C LEU A 98 -45.05 -25.92 9.12
N THR A 99 -45.47 -25.15 8.12
CA THR A 99 -46.81 -25.19 7.53
C THR A 99 -47.15 -26.60 7.04
N TRP A 100 -46.19 -27.31 6.45
CA TRP A 100 -46.34 -28.69 6.00
C TRP A 100 -46.52 -29.68 7.16
N PHE A 101 -45.76 -29.55 8.26
CA PHE A 101 -45.96 -30.39 9.46
C PHE A 101 -47.29 -30.08 10.16
N VAL A 102 -47.72 -28.81 10.17
CA VAL A 102 -49.00 -28.39 10.74
C VAL A 102 -50.16 -28.94 9.91
N SER A 103 -50.11 -28.90 8.57
CA SER A 103 -51.17 -29.46 7.73
C SER A 103 -51.25 -30.99 7.83
N LEU A 104 -50.11 -31.69 7.87
CA LEU A 104 -50.07 -33.13 8.15
C LEU A 104 -50.65 -33.45 9.55
N GLY A 105 -50.27 -32.67 10.57
CA GLY A 105 -50.77 -32.84 11.93
C GLY A 105 -52.28 -32.64 12.06
N ILE A 106 -52.83 -31.63 11.40
CA ILE A 106 -54.28 -31.37 11.34
C ILE A 106 -55.01 -32.51 10.61
N ALA A 107 -54.48 -32.95 9.45
CA ALA A 107 -55.07 -34.06 8.70
C ALA A 107 -55.06 -35.38 9.50
N ALA A 108 -53.95 -35.69 10.16
CA ALA A 108 -53.85 -36.85 11.05
C ALA A 108 -54.81 -36.73 12.26
N PHE A 109 -54.92 -35.56 12.88
CA PHE A 109 -55.84 -35.34 13.99
C PHE A 109 -57.32 -35.48 13.59
N LEU A 110 -57.71 -34.98 12.42
CA LEU A 110 -59.05 -35.18 11.85
C LEU A 110 -59.34 -36.66 11.52
N PHE A 111 -58.32 -37.39 11.03
CA PHE A 111 -58.42 -38.83 10.81
C PHE A 111 -58.62 -39.61 12.14
N PHE A 112 -57.82 -39.33 13.17
CA PHE A 112 -57.95 -39.97 14.48
C PHE A 112 -59.25 -39.61 15.22
N THR A 113 -59.74 -38.36 15.12
CA THR A 113 -61.03 -37.98 15.71
C THR A 113 -62.23 -38.61 14.98
N SER A 114 -62.12 -38.89 13.68
CA SER A 114 -63.11 -39.68 12.96
C SER A 114 -63.07 -41.18 13.32
N LEU A 115 -61.88 -41.76 13.56
CA LEU A 115 -61.73 -43.12 14.12
C LEU A 115 -62.38 -43.29 15.50
N LEU A 116 -62.36 -42.23 16.33
CA LEU A 116 -63.07 -42.17 17.61
C LEU A 116 -64.58 -41.91 17.45
N ASN A 117 -65.10 -41.86 16.22
CA ASN A 117 -66.50 -41.57 15.87
C ASN A 117 -67.01 -40.19 16.37
N ILE A 118 -66.09 -39.26 16.65
CA ILE A 118 -66.41 -37.88 17.06
C ILE A 118 -66.76 -37.02 15.84
N VAL A 119 -66.16 -37.33 14.68
CA VAL A 119 -66.34 -36.61 13.42
C VAL A 119 -66.85 -37.58 12.35
N GLY A 120 -67.81 -37.13 11.54
CA GLY A 120 -68.49 -37.95 10.53
C GLY A 120 -67.51 -38.69 9.59
N PRO A 121 -67.76 -39.99 9.26
CA PRO A 121 -66.81 -40.84 8.53
C PRO A 121 -66.31 -40.29 7.18
N TRP A 122 -67.11 -39.47 6.51
CA TRP A 122 -66.73 -38.85 5.24
C TRP A 122 -65.56 -37.85 5.40
N VAL A 123 -65.49 -37.14 6.53
CA VAL A 123 -64.37 -36.24 6.86
C VAL A 123 -63.12 -37.07 7.15
N GLY A 124 -63.27 -38.18 7.88
CA GLY A 124 -62.19 -39.14 8.15
C GLY A 124 -61.58 -39.69 6.86
N GLY A 125 -62.40 -40.06 5.88
CA GLY A 125 -61.92 -40.52 4.57
C GLY A 125 -61.07 -39.48 3.83
N ILE A 126 -61.55 -38.24 3.75
CA ILE A 126 -60.82 -37.14 3.08
C ILE A 126 -59.53 -36.79 3.85
N ALA A 127 -59.61 -36.66 5.17
CA ALA A 127 -58.47 -36.33 6.03
C ALA A 127 -57.41 -37.44 6.03
N GLY A 128 -57.82 -38.71 6.05
CA GLY A 128 -56.94 -39.87 5.93
C GLY A 128 -56.24 -39.96 4.58
N GLY A 129 -56.97 -39.72 3.48
CA GLY A 129 -56.38 -39.62 2.14
C GLY A 129 -55.36 -38.48 2.03
N LEU A 130 -55.68 -37.31 2.57
CA LEU A 130 -54.77 -36.15 2.61
C LEU A 130 -53.52 -36.46 3.46
N ALA A 131 -53.69 -37.02 4.66
CA ALA A 131 -52.60 -37.41 5.54
C ALA A 131 -51.69 -38.48 4.89
N PHE A 132 -52.26 -39.45 4.17
CA PHE A 132 -51.51 -40.47 3.44
C PHE A 132 -50.69 -39.89 2.27
N VAL A 133 -51.26 -38.95 1.50
CA VAL A 133 -50.53 -38.25 0.43
C VAL A 133 -49.40 -37.41 1.00
N LEU A 134 -49.64 -36.61 2.06
CA LEU A 134 -48.56 -35.88 2.73
C LEU A 134 -47.49 -36.85 3.26
N TRP A 135 -47.88 -37.90 3.99
CA TRP A 135 -46.94 -38.90 4.51
C TRP A 135 -46.04 -39.51 3.40
N LEU A 136 -46.63 -39.90 2.27
CA LEU A 136 -45.88 -40.40 1.11
C LEU A 136 -44.88 -39.37 0.57
N THR A 137 -45.26 -38.10 0.42
CA THR A 137 -44.34 -37.06 -0.10
C THR A 137 -43.10 -36.85 0.79
N HIS A 138 -43.20 -37.12 2.10
CA HIS A 138 -42.07 -37.04 3.03
C HIS A 138 -41.28 -38.35 3.14
N GLY A 139 -41.95 -39.50 3.18
CA GLY A 139 -41.30 -40.81 3.38
C GLY A 139 -40.57 -41.35 2.15
N THR A 140 -40.99 -41.00 0.94
CA THR A 140 -40.47 -41.59 -0.32
C THR A 140 -39.24 -40.89 -0.91
N GLY A 141 -38.74 -39.82 -0.29
CA GLY A 141 -37.66 -39.00 -0.87
C GLY A 141 -38.10 -38.08 -2.03
N MET A 142 -39.38 -38.11 -2.43
CA MET A 142 -39.99 -37.15 -3.38
C MET A 142 -39.86 -35.68 -2.96
N LEU A 143 -39.40 -35.39 -1.75
CA LEU A 143 -38.93 -34.08 -1.31
C LEU A 143 -37.99 -33.39 -2.33
N GLN A 144 -37.19 -34.15 -3.10
CA GLN A 144 -36.36 -33.60 -4.18
C GLN A 144 -37.15 -32.87 -5.29
N ILE A 145 -38.43 -33.21 -5.48
CA ILE A 145 -39.34 -32.59 -6.46
C ILE A 145 -39.99 -31.32 -5.88
N LEU A 146 -39.95 -31.14 -4.57
CA LEU A 146 -40.44 -29.96 -3.84
C LEU A 146 -39.27 -29.17 -3.24
N PRO A 147 -38.55 -28.36 -4.05
CA PRO A 147 -37.34 -27.65 -3.61
C PRO A 147 -37.57 -26.68 -2.45
N SER A 148 -38.83 -26.34 -2.12
CA SER A 148 -39.17 -25.54 -0.93
C SER A 148 -38.91 -26.27 0.40
N LEU A 149 -38.95 -27.60 0.43
CA LEU A 149 -38.83 -28.38 1.67
C LEU A 149 -37.40 -28.90 1.95
N THR A 150 -36.64 -29.29 0.91
CA THR A 150 -35.22 -29.71 1.07
C THR A 150 -34.29 -28.53 1.31
N ARG A 151 -34.66 -27.33 0.85
CA ARG A 151 -33.86 -26.11 0.98
C ARG A 151 -33.48 -25.77 2.43
N TYR A 152 -34.32 -26.04 3.44
CA TYR A 152 -33.97 -25.68 4.83
C TYR A 152 -32.68 -26.37 5.34
N PRO A 153 -32.55 -27.72 5.36
CA PRO A 153 -31.29 -28.37 5.75
C PRO A 153 -30.12 -28.02 4.82
N GLU A 154 -30.35 -27.84 3.51
CA GLU A 154 -29.31 -27.46 2.54
C GLU A 154 -28.75 -26.04 2.80
N LEU A 155 -29.59 -25.05 3.09
CA LEU A 155 -29.11 -23.72 3.48
C LEU A 155 -28.34 -23.75 4.81
N LEU A 156 -28.74 -24.62 5.75
CA LEU A 156 -28.00 -24.81 7.00
C LEU A 156 -26.64 -25.49 6.80
N THR A 157 -26.53 -26.48 5.91
CA THR A 157 -25.23 -27.09 5.57
C THR A 157 -24.37 -26.11 4.77
N LYS A 158 -24.93 -25.35 3.83
CA LYS A 158 -24.21 -24.27 3.10
C LYS A 158 -23.66 -23.22 4.06
N ARG A 159 -24.47 -22.69 4.99
CA ARG A 159 -24.01 -21.76 6.05
C ARG A 159 -22.87 -22.32 6.90
N LYS A 160 -22.95 -23.61 7.29
CA LYS A 160 -21.89 -24.29 8.06
C LYS A 160 -20.65 -24.61 7.23
N LYS A 161 -20.78 -24.79 5.92
CA LYS A 161 -19.66 -25.00 4.99
C LYS A 161 -18.89 -23.69 4.81
N LEU A 162 -19.57 -22.64 4.30
CA LEU A 162 -18.99 -21.31 4.10
C LEU A 162 -18.34 -20.74 5.38
N LYS A 163 -18.98 -20.89 6.55
CA LYS A 163 -18.39 -20.41 7.81
C LYS A 163 -17.10 -21.16 8.19
N ARG A 164 -16.96 -22.45 7.85
CA ARG A 164 -15.72 -23.19 8.11
C ARG A 164 -14.63 -22.78 7.14
N GLU A 165 -14.94 -22.72 5.84
CA GLU A 165 -14.03 -22.29 4.78
C GLU A 165 -13.48 -20.89 5.05
N LEU A 166 -14.33 -19.95 5.45
CA LEU A 166 -13.92 -18.62 5.91
C LEU A 166 -12.99 -18.66 7.13
N ILE A 167 -13.30 -19.45 8.16
CA ILE A 167 -12.47 -19.52 9.39
C ILE A 167 -11.12 -20.18 9.10
N GLU A 168 -11.07 -21.11 8.16
CA GLU A 168 -9.85 -21.77 7.67
C GLU A 168 -9.01 -20.77 6.86
N TYR A 169 -9.61 -20.10 5.87
CA TYR A 169 -8.95 -19.06 5.08
C TYR A 169 -8.41 -17.90 5.94
N VAL A 170 -9.20 -17.35 6.87
CA VAL A 170 -8.73 -16.28 7.78
C VAL A 170 -7.63 -16.78 8.74
N ARG A 171 -7.63 -18.07 9.10
CA ARG A 171 -6.54 -18.67 9.90
C ARG A 171 -5.25 -18.76 9.10
N ASP A 172 -5.34 -19.17 7.84
CA ASP A 172 -4.20 -19.33 6.96
C ASP A 172 -3.58 -17.95 6.64
N LEU A 173 -4.42 -16.93 6.41
CA LEU A 173 -3.97 -15.53 6.27
C LEU A 173 -3.28 -14.99 7.53
N GLU A 174 -3.93 -15.03 8.70
CA GLU A 174 -3.34 -14.49 9.93
C GLU A 174 -2.05 -15.22 10.34
N GLY A 175 -2.00 -16.53 10.06
CA GLY A 175 -0.84 -17.38 10.32
C GLY A 175 -0.36 -17.32 11.76
N ARG A 176 0.96 -17.41 11.96
CA ARG A 176 1.59 -17.42 13.30
C ARG A 176 1.91 -16.02 13.86
N GLN A 177 1.96 -14.99 13.02
CA GLN A 177 2.46 -13.64 13.39
C GLN A 177 1.39 -12.54 13.31
N GLY A 178 0.18 -12.88 12.86
CA GLY A 178 -0.91 -11.92 12.65
C GLY A 178 -0.71 -11.14 11.34
N TYR A 179 -1.68 -11.17 10.43
CA TYR A 179 -1.58 -10.48 9.15
C TYR A 179 -2.00 -9.02 9.31
N ILE A 180 -3.20 -8.78 9.84
CA ILE A 180 -3.73 -7.44 10.08
C ILE A 180 -2.77 -6.54 10.87
N CYS A 181 -2.13 -7.04 11.94
CA CYS A 181 -1.21 -6.23 12.72
C CYS A 181 0.01 -5.74 11.91
N ARG A 182 0.46 -6.51 10.91
CA ARG A 182 1.61 -6.17 10.06
C ARG A 182 1.25 -5.20 8.93
N ILE A 183 0.01 -5.24 8.43
CA ILE A 183 -0.49 -4.29 7.41
C ILE A 183 -1.10 -3.01 8.00
N TYR A 184 -1.38 -2.97 9.31
CA TYR A 184 -1.89 -1.78 10.02
C TYR A 184 -1.12 -0.45 9.77
N PRO A 185 0.21 -0.41 9.52
CA PRO A 185 0.93 0.83 9.18
C PRO A 185 0.40 1.57 7.94
N LEU A 186 -0.39 0.94 7.06
CA LEU A 186 -1.10 1.59 5.95
C LEU A 186 -2.08 2.69 6.40
N VAL A 187 -2.38 2.78 7.71
CA VAL A 187 -3.13 3.88 8.33
C VAL A 187 -2.54 5.28 8.07
N LYS A 188 -1.25 5.37 7.72
CA LYS A 188 -0.61 6.63 7.31
C LYS A 188 -1.20 7.20 6.01
N PHE A 189 -1.63 6.33 5.10
CA PHE A 189 -2.14 6.68 3.77
C PHE A 189 -3.67 6.79 3.79
N ASN A 190 -4.37 5.83 4.40
CA ASN A 190 -5.82 5.87 4.56
C ASN A 190 -6.23 6.09 6.03
N GLN A 191 -6.68 7.30 6.35
CA GLN A 191 -7.15 7.66 7.69
C GLN A 191 -8.33 6.82 8.19
N ARG A 192 -9.14 6.21 7.31
CA ARG A 192 -10.29 5.37 7.71
C ARG A 192 -9.85 4.15 8.52
N LEU A 193 -8.64 3.62 8.27
CA LEU A 193 -8.03 2.53 9.04
C LEU A 193 -7.76 2.88 10.51
N SER A 194 -7.69 4.17 10.87
CA SER A 194 -7.48 4.62 12.25
C SER A 194 -8.72 4.42 13.15
N ALA A 195 -9.88 4.11 12.56
CA ALA A 195 -11.13 3.95 13.29
C ALA A 195 -11.02 2.90 14.41
N ARG A 196 -11.67 3.18 15.56
CA ARG A 196 -11.59 2.35 16.78
C ARG A 196 -11.91 0.87 16.54
N LYS A 197 -12.82 0.56 15.60
CA LYS A 197 -13.17 -0.82 15.21
C LYS A 197 -11.99 -1.58 14.61
N PHE A 198 -11.22 -0.93 13.73
CA PHE A 198 -10.06 -1.49 13.06
C PHE A 198 -8.85 -1.58 13.99
N LYS A 199 -8.60 -0.56 14.81
CA LYS A 199 -7.57 -0.62 15.87
C LYS A 199 -7.80 -1.78 16.85
N ARG A 200 -9.06 -2.09 17.18
CA ARG A 200 -9.42 -3.27 18.00
C ARG A 200 -9.09 -4.59 17.29
N ILE A 201 -9.42 -4.72 16.01
CA ILE A 201 -9.11 -5.93 15.22
C ILE A 201 -7.59 -6.12 15.07
N ALA A 202 -6.82 -5.04 14.85
CA ALA A 202 -5.36 -5.10 14.80
C ALA A 202 -4.73 -5.53 16.13
N LEU A 203 -5.28 -5.08 17.27
CA LEU A 203 -4.88 -5.55 18.59
C LEU A 203 -5.18 -7.06 18.78
N MET A 204 -6.38 -7.51 18.37
CA MET A 204 -6.76 -8.92 18.43
C MET A 204 -5.92 -9.83 17.49
N SER A 205 -5.49 -9.31 16.35
CA SER A 205 -4.52 -9.97 15.45
C SER A 205 -3.16 -10.13 16.14
N LYS A 206 -2.66 -9.06 16.77
CA LYS A 206 -1.40 -9.07 17.55
C LYS A 206 -1.43 -10.04 18.74
N GLU A 207 -2.57 -10.17 19.40
CA GLU A 207 -2.78 -11.10 20.52
C GLU A 207 -3.13 -12.53 20.08
N HIS A 208 -3.30 -12.77 18.77
CA HIS A 208 -3.80 -14.02 18.18
C HIS A 208 -5.18 -14.46 18.71
N THR A 209 -5.93 -13.56 19.35
CA THR A 209 -7.29 -13.81 19.86
C THR A 209 -8.38 -13.58 18.81
N LEU A 210 -8.00 -13.12 17.61
CA LEU A 210 -8.93 -12.74 16.55
C LEU A 210 -9.92 -13.86 16.17
N LEU A 211 -9.43 -15.06 15.84
CA LEU A 211 -10.28 -16.20 15.45
C LEU A 211 -11.24 -16.65 16.57
N ALA A 212 -10.86 -16.47 17.84
CA ALA A 212 -11.73 -16.79 18.97
C ALA A 212 -12.89 -15.79 19.11
N ASN A 213 -12.64 -14.53 18.75
CA ASN A 213 -13.60 -13.43 18.77
C ASN A 213 -14.48 -13.37 17.51
N MET A 214 -13.98 -13.80 16.34
CA MET A 214 -14.72 -13.84 15.06
C MET A 214 -15.81 -14.92 15.02
N ARG A 215 -16.83 -14.76 15.86
CA ARG A 215 -17.99 -15.66 15.94
C ARG A 215 -19.19 -15.11 15.18
N THR A 216 -19.31 -13.79 15.02
CA THR A 216 -20.46 -13.10 14.43
C THR A 216 -20.20 -12.74 12.97
N LEU A 217 -21.26 -12.68 12.15
CA LEU A 217 -21.17 -12.14 10.78
C LEU A 217 -20.64 -10.70 10.74
N GLN A 218 -20.99 -9.89 11.75
CA GLN A 218 -20.50 -8.52 11.89
C GLN A 218 -18.97 -8.45 12.11
N ASP A 219 -18.39 -9.41 12.82
CA ASP A 219 -16.93 -9.46 13.04
C ASP A 219 -16.21 -9.79 11.73
N THR A 220 -16.76 -10.73 10.93
CA THR A 220 -16.31 -11.03 9.56
C THR A 220 -16.43 -9.82 8.65
N ALA A 221 -17.59 -9.15 8.63
CA ALA A 221 -17.81 -7.98 7.79
C ALA A 221 -16.82 -6.85 8.14
N CYS A 222 -16.49 -6.67 9.43
CA CYS A 222 -15.50 -5.71 9.88
C CYS A 222 -14.06 -6.11 9.49
N TYR A 223 -13.74 -7.40 9.46
CA TYR A 223 -12.47 -7.95 8.95
C TYR A 223 -12.33 -7.71 7.43
N HIS A 224 -13.38 -8.01 6.65
CA HIS A 224 -13.43 -7.72 5.22
C HIS A 224 -13.32 -6.21 4.94
N GLU A 225 -14.09 -5.36 5.65
CA GLU A 225 -14.02 -3.90 5.50
C GLU A 225 -12.62 -3.36 5.82
N PHE A 226 -11.93 -3.93 6.83
CA PHE A 226 -10.55 -3.56 7.14
C PHE A 226 -9.62 -3.85 5.95
N LEU A 227 -9.72 -5.03 5.33
CA LEU A 227 -8.86 -5.41 4.20
C LEU A 227 -9.16 -4.61 2.94
N VAL A 228 -10.42 -4.21 2.71
CA VAL A 228 -10.80 -3.31 1.60
C VAL A 228 -10.24 -1.90 1.82
N GLU A 229 -10.33 -1.36 3.05
CA GLU A 229 -9.74 -0.05 3.36
C GLU A 229 -8.21 -0.09 3.40
N ALA A 230 -7.60 -1.22 3.74
CA ALA A 230 -6.17 -1.44 3.65
C ALA A 230 -5.70 -1.45 2.18
N LEU A 231 -6.44 -2.12 1.30
CA LEU A 231 -6.13 -2.17 -0.13
C LEU A 231 -6.25 -0.79 -0.78
N LYS A 232 -7.22 0.04 -0.38
CA LYS A 232 -7.24 1.47 -0.76
C LYS A 232 -6.01 2.23 -0.29
N GLY A 233 -5.59 2.01 0.96
CA GLY A 233 -4.37 2.60 1.51
C GLY A 233 -3.08 2.14 0.82
N TYR A 234 -3.06 0.92 0.28
CA TYR A 234 -1.96 0.42 -0.53
C TYR A 234 -1.93 1.03 -1.93
N ARG A 235 -3.09 1.19 -2.60
CA ARG A 235 -3.17 1.90 -3.88
C ARG A 235 -2.73 3.37 -3.77
N GLU A 236 -3.12 4.04 -2.69
CA GLU A 236 -2.67 5.40 -2.36
C GLU A 236 -1.14 5.46 -2.16
N LEU A 237 -0.55 4.46 -1.48
CA LEU A 237 0.90 4.32 -1.33
C LEU A 237 1.57 4.19 -2.71
N LEU A 238 1.08 3.29 -3.58
CA LEU A 238 1.60 3.10 -4.93
C LEU A 238 1.43 4.32 -5.83
N GLN A 239 0.40 5.13 -5.62
CA GLN A 239 0.22 6.37 -6.36
C GLN A 239 1.28 7.39 -5.94
N ARG A 240 1.52 7.55 -4.62
CA ARG A 240 2.55 8.46 -4.12
C ARG A 240 3.96 8.03 -4.50
N GLU A 241 4.29 6.74 -4.42
CA GLU A 241 5.59 6.25 -4.90
C GLU A 241 5.82 6.62 -6.39
N LYS A 242 4.78 6.60 -7.23
CA LYS A 242 4.88 7.06 -8.63
C LYS A 242 4.94 8.57 -8.80
N GLU A 243 4.30 9.34 -7.93
CA GLU A 243 4.36 10.80 -7.93
C GLU A 243 5.75 11.27 -7.48
N ASP A 244 6.31 10.64 -6.44
CA ASP A 244 7.68 10.85 -5.96
C ASP A 244 8.70 10.44 -7.05
N ASP A 245 8.61 9.23 -7.62
CA ASP A 245 9.47 8.76 -8.73
C ASP A 245 9.41 9.70 -9.96
N PHE A 246 8.24 10.31 -10.22
CA PHE A 246 8.05 11.27 -11.31
C PHE A 246 8.69 12.64 -11.01
N ILE A 247 8.57 13.14 -9.78
CA ILE A 247 9.23 14.38 -9.33
C ILE A 247 10.74 14.22 -9.38
N ASP A 248 11.29 13.13 -8.84
CA ASP A 248 12.73 12.82 -8.91
C ASP A 248 13.23 12.81 -10.38
N SER A 249 12.42 12.28 -11.31
CA SER A 249 12.77 12.28 -12.74
C SER A 249 12.73 13.66 -13.40
N MET A 250 11.90 14.59 -12.91
CA MET A 250 11.86 15.98 -13.37
C MET A 250 13.01 16.81 -12.78
N GLU A 251 13.34 16.62 -11.50
CA GLU A 251 14.45 17.33 -10.83
C GLU A 251 15.80 16.98 -11.50
N LEU A 252 15.98 15.71 -11.89
CA LEU A 252 17.14 15.27 -12.68
C LEU A 252 17.20 15.91 -14.09
N GLU A 253 16.07 16.09 -14.77
CA GLU A 253 16.03 16.74 -16.09
C GLU A 253 16.29 18.25 -15.99
N GLU A 254 15.86 18.91 -14.90
CA GLU A 254 16.14 20.33 -14.63
C GLU A 254 17.62 20.56 -14.27
N ASP A 255 18.24 19.71 -13.44
CA ASP A 255 19.67 19.75 -13.14
C ASP A 255 20.53 19.47 -14.39
N GLU A 256 20.18 18.48 -15.23
CA GLU A 256 20.91 18.17 -16.47
C GLU A 256 20.84 19.33 -17.49
N LEU A 257 19.66 19.98 -17.63
CA LEU A 257 19.51 21.20 -18.43
C LEU A 257 20.35 22.37 -17.91
N LEU A 258 20.42 22.56 -16.58
CA LEU A 258 21.21 23.62 -15.98
C LEU A 258 22.73 23.38 -16.13
N GLU A 259 23.20 22.14 -16.03
CA GLU A 259 24.60 21.79 -16.33
C GLU A 259 24.93 22.05 -17.81
N ASP A 260 24.04 21.69 -18.74
CA ASP A 260 24.24 21.97 -20.16
C ASP A 260 24.22 23.48 -20.49
N GLU A 261 23.30 24.27 -19.93
CA GLU A 261 23.30 25.74 -20.10
C GLU A 261 24.60 26.39 -19.56
N VAL A 262 25.08 25.94 -18.39
CA VAL A 262 26.32 26.45 -17.78
C VAL A 262 27.55 26.07 -18.62
N THR A 263 27.61 24.85 -19.15
CA THR A 263 28.73 24.43 -20.02
C THR A 263 28.67 25.12 -21.39
N GLU A 264 27.50 25.34 -21.98
CA GLU A 264 27.34 26.17 -23.17
C GLU A 264 27.79 27.61 -22.94
N ALA A 265 27.37 28.23 -21.84
CA ALA A 265 27.76 29.59 -21.49
C ALA A 265 29.27 29.71 -21.26
N ALA A 266 29.91 28.69 -20.68
CA ALA A 266 31.36 28.61 -20.55
C ALA A 266 32.07 28.48 -21.92
N ARG A 267 31.57 27.61 -22.82
CA ARG A 267 32.09 27.46 -24.19
C ARG A 267 32.00 28.76 -24.98
N LYS A 268 30.85 29.46 -24.93
CA LYS A 268 30.63 30.77 -25.57
C LYS A 268 31.60 31.83 -25.04
N LYS A 269 31.85 31.89 -23.73
CA LYS A 269 32.85 32.79 -23.12
C LYS A 269 34.30 32.48 -23.55
N ILE A 270 34.65 31.21 -23.75
CA ILE A 270 35.97 30.80 -24.24
C ILE A 270 36.17 31.21 -25.71
N GLN A 271 35.17 30.98 -26.57
CA GLN A 271 35.21 31.40 -27.97
C GLN A 271 35.33 32.93 -28.11
N ALA A 272 34.56 33.71 -27.34
CA ALA A 272 34.65 35.17 -27.34
C ALA A 272 36.08 35.65 -27.00
N LYS A 273 36.72 35.08 -25.97
CA LYS A 273 38.12 35.39 -25.62
C LYS A 273 39.13 34.95 -26.66
N GLN A 274 38.85 33.89 -27.42
CA GLN A 274 39.71 33.47 -28.53
C GLN A 274 39.56 34.40 -29.74
N GLN A 275 38.35 34.90 -30.01
CA GLN A 275 38.10 35.88 -31.06
C GLN A 275 38.69 37.26 -30.72
N GLU A 276 38.60 37.73 -29.46
CA GLU A 276 39.32 38.93 -29.01
C GLU A 276 40.82 38.81 -29.25
N LYS A 277 41.44 37.69 -28.84
CA LYS A 277 42.88 37.46 -29.05
C LYS A 277 43.27 37.36 -30.53
N ALA A 278 42.46 36.70 -31.34
CA ALA A 278 42.72 36.60 -32.78
C ALA A 278 42.62 37.98 -33.46
N ALA A 279 41.63 38.80 -33.09
CA ALA A 279 41.52 40.18 -33.57
C ALA A 279 42.66 41.07 -33.07
N GLU A 280 43.17 40.85 -31.86
CA GLU A 280 44.32 41.56 -31.30
C GLU A 280 45.65 41.16 -31.99
N GLU A 281 45.85 39.87 -32.32
CA GLU A 281 46.97 39.41 -33.16
C GLU A 281 46.87 39.90 -34.61
N GLU A 282 45.67 39.92 -35.20
CA GLU A 282 45.44 40.41 -36.57
C GLU A 282 45.63 41.95 -36.66
N ALA A 283 45.28 42.69 -35.61
CA ALA A 283 45.60 44.12 -35.48
C ALA A 283 47.11 44.39 -35.34
N LEU A 284 47.87 43.45 -34.76
CA LEU A 284 49.33 43.51 -34.64
C LEU A 284 50.07 43.08 -35.93
N MET A 285 49.37 42.52 -36.92
CA MET A 285 49.95 42.07 -38.19
C MET A 285 49.73 43.02 -39.39
N GLN A 286 49.13 44.20 -39.20
CA GLN A 286 48.99 45.18 -40.28
C GLN A 286 50.31 45.95 -40.54
N PRO A 287 50.93 45.85 -41.73
CA PRO A 287 52.07 46.69 -42.09
C PRO A 287 51.63 48.11 -42.51
N ASP A 288 52.51 49.08 -42.26
CA ASP A 288 52.31 50.52 -42.49
C ASP A 288 51.72 50.88 -43.88
N PRO A 289 50.58 51.60 -43.96
CA PRO A 289 49.93 51.96 -45.22
C PRO A 289 50.55 53.23 -45.84
N THR A 290 51.85 53.22 -46.15
CA THR A 290 52.56 54.35 -46.76
C THR A 290 53.37 54.01 -48.00
N LEU A 291 52.82 53.17 -48.89
CA LEU A 291 53.28 53.08 -50.29
C LEU A 291 52.14 52.62 -51.20
N PHE A 292 51.63 53.55 -52.01
CA PHE A 292 51.15 53.44 -53.40
C PHE A 292 50.01 54.44 -53.65
N VAL A 293 50.25 55.36 -54.59
CA VAL A 293 49.45 56.56 -54.87
C VAL A 293 48.95 56.51 -56.32
N ASN A 294 47.66 56.81 -56.50
CA ASN A 294 46.97 57.20 -57.77
C ASN A 294 46.81 56.12 -58.87
N GLN A 295 45.77 56.13 -59.74
CA GLN A 295 44.37 56.66 -59.80
C GLN A 295 43.76 56.16 -61.18
N PRO A 296 42.67 56.67 -61.79
CA PRO A 296 41.25 56.41 -61.47
C PRO A 296 40.35 55.99 -62.69
N SER A 297 39.17 55.38 -62.44
CA SER A 297 37.98 55.41 -63.34
C SER A 297 36.76 54.83 -62.59
N VAL A 298 35.66 55.51 -62.19
CA VAL A 298 34.75 56.53 -62.78
C VAL A 298 33.45 55.90 -63.36
N HIS A 299 32.32 56.21 -62.69
CA HIS A 299 30.90 56.06 -63.07
C HIS A 299 30.28 54.64 -63.21
N SER A 300 28.99 54.39 -62.88
CA SER A 300 27.86 55.24 -62.39
C SER A 300 26.82 54.42 -61.57
N VAL A 301 26.21 54.93 -60.48
CA VAL A 301 24.85 55.56 -60.35
C VAL A 301 23.71 54.69 -60.95
N LEU A 302 22.63 54.25 -60.28
CA LEU A 302 21.54 54.89 -59.48
C LEU A 302 21.09 53.95 -58.31
N THR A 303 20.76 54.34 -57.05
CA THR A 303 19.53 55.00 -56.50
C THR A 303 18.22 54.22 -56.75
N ASP A 304 17.24 54.05 -55.84
CA ASP A 304 17.05 54.40 -54.41
C ASP A 304 15.85 53.59 -53.81
N GLU A 305 15.43 53.91 -52.58
CA GLU A 305 14.10 53.63 -51.93
C GLU A 305 13.78 52.15 -51.58
N ASN A 306 13.60 51.81 -50.29
CA ASN A 306 12.42 52.03 -49.42
C ASN A 306 11.15 51.26 -49.85
N ASP A 307 10.72 50.28 -49.04
CA ASP A 307 9.47 50.34 -48.27
C ASP A 307 9.10 48.99 -47.60
N GLU A 308 8.96 49.01 -46.27
CA GLU A 308 7.89 48.29 -45.55
C GLU A 308 6.53 48.94 -45.90
N PRO A 309 5.34 48.29 -45.83
CA PRO A 309 4.95 47.47 -44.67
C PRO A 309 3.86 46.36 -44.84
N SER A 310 3.74 45.50 -43.82
CA SER A 310 2.47 44.99 -43.22
C SER A 310 1.49 44.01 -43.93
N HIS A 311 0.82 43.23 -43.06
CA HIS A 311 -0.53 42.64 -43.16
C HIS A 311 -0.90 41.53 -44.18
N LYS A 312 -1.13 40.31 -43.65
CA LYS A 312 -2.43 39.57 -43.56
C LYS A 312 -2.15 38.15 -43.02
N SER A 313 -2.72 37.62 -41.93
CA SER A 313 -4.12 37.40 -41.52
C SER A 313 -4.92 36.46 -42.45
N HIS A 314 -5.11 35.19 -42.05
CA HIS A 314 -6.43 34.56 -41.77
C HIS A 314 -6.39 33.03 -41.51
N THR A 315 -7.27 32.58 -40.59
CA THR A 315 -7.96 31.25 -40.54
C THR A 315 -7.14 29.94 -40.43
N SER A 316 -7.56 28.90 -39.69
CA SER A 316 -8.76 28.71 -38.85
C SER A 316 -8.61 27.51 -37.90
N SER A 317 -9.23 27.62 -36.73
CA SER A 317 -9.64 26.55 -35.77
C SER A 317 -10.64 25.54 -36.43
N PRO A 318 -11.17 24.47 -35.77
CA PRO A 318 -11.27 24.29 -34.30
C PRO A 318 -11.24 22.85 -33.71
N ASP A 319 -11.47 22.80 -32.39
CA ASP A 319 -12.08 21.76 -31.54
C ASP A 319 -11.60 20.29 -31.59
N ASP A 320 -11.16 19.78 -30.43
CA ASP A 320 -12.05 18.91 -29.64
C ASP A 320 -11.80 19.07 -28.12
N LEU A 321 -12.87 19.01 -27.33
CA LEU A 321 -12.94 19.28 -25.89
C LEU A 321 -13.75 18.16 -25.23
N THR A 322 -13.08 17.15 -24.65
CA THR A 322 -13.78 16.03 -23.99
C THR A 322 -13.73 16.15 -22.46
N GLN A 323 -14.75 16.81 -21.89
CA GLN A 323 -15.03 16.77 -20.44
C GLN A 323 -15.96 15.59 -20.07
N PRO A 324 -15.91 15.10 -18.80
CA PRO A 324 -16.63 13.89 -18.37
C PRO A 324 -18.12 14.13 -17.99
N PRO A 325 -18.94 13.07 -17.95
CA PRO A 325 -20.38 13.16 -17.64
C PRO A 325 -20.71 13.29 -16.14
N PRO A 326 -21.88 13.86 -15.78
CA PRO A 326 -22.32 14.07 -14.40
C PRO A 326 -22.95 12.82 -13.73
N PRO A 327 -23.08 12.80 -12.39
CA PRO A 327 -23.65 11.68 -11.65
C PRO A 327 -25.19 11.62 -11.72
N HIS A 328 -25.73 10.40 -11.70
CA HIS A 328 -27.16 10.15 -11.50
C HIS A 328 -27.54 10.02 -10.02
N HIS A 329 -28.76 10.45 -9.71
CA HIS A 329 -29.43 10.37 -8.40
C HIS A 329 -29.88 8.96 -8.02
#